data_AF-A0AAW2WG54-F1
#
_entry.id   AF-A0AAW2WG54-F1
#
_cell.length_a   1.000
_cell.length_b   1.000
_cell.length_c   1.000
_cell.angle_alpha   90.00
_cell.angle_beta   90.00
_cell.angle_gamma   90.00
#
_symmetry.space_group_name_H-M   'P 1'
#
loop_
_entity.id
_entity.type
_entity.pdbx_description
1 polymer ?
#
loop_
_entity_poly.entity_id
_entity_poly.type
_entity_poly.pdbx_seq_one_letter_code
_entity_poly.pdbx_strand_id
1 'polypeptide(L)'
;MAESVKDMTAKFSKLDKFEGVDFRRWQKKMHFLLTTLKVVNVLSTLIPKYVEDETVEQTRRRSKWENDDYICRGHILNSMSDTLSTSTRMLSLLKHFGML
;
A
#
# COMPACT_ATOMS: atom_id res chain seq x y z
N MET A 1 12.80 -24.44 -6.94
CA MET A 1 13.37 -23.08 -7.01
C MET A 1 12.44 -22.16 -6.24
N ALA A 2 12.93 -21.47 -5.20
CA ALA A 2 12.13 -20.52 -4.45
C ALA A 2 12.13 -19.19 -5.20
N GLU A 3 10.96 -18.71 -5.63
CA GLU A 3 10.83 -17.38 -6.22
C GLU A 3 11.16 -16.31 -5.18
N SER A 4 11.92 -15.30 -5.59
CA SER A 4 12.22 -14.17 -4.71
C SER A 4 10.97 -13.32 -4.48
N VAL A 5 10.88 -12.65 -3.32
CA VAL A 5 9.80 -11.68 -3.05
C VAL A 5 9.70 -10.64 -4.16
N LYS A 6 10.84 -10.26 -4.75
CA LYS A 6 10.93 -9.34 -5.91
C LYS A 6 10.25 -9.90 -7.17
N ASP A 7 10.37 -11.21 -7.42
CA ASP A 7 9.78 -11.85 -8.59
C ASP A 7 8.26 -11.95 -8.43
N MET A 8 7.78 -12.21 -7.21
CA MET A 8 6.35 -12.16 -6.90
C MET A 8 5.80 -10.75 -7.10
N THR A 9 6.42 -9.70 -6.56
CA THR A 9 5.94 -8.32 -6.75
C THR A 9 5.91 -7.91 -8.21
N ALA A 10 6.92 -8.27 -9.00
CA ALA A 10 6.97 -7.99 -10.44
C ALA A 10 5.86 -8.70 -11.22
N LYS A 11 5.44 -9.90 -10.77
CA LYS A 11 4.27 -10.58 -11.32
C LYS A 11 2.97 -9.90 -10.89
N PHE A 12 2.87 -9.48 -9.64
CA PHE A 12 1.68 -8.77 -9.14
C PHE A 12 1.45 -7.42 -9.83
N SER A 13 2.51 -6.68 -10.15
CA SER A 13 2.43 -5.45 -10.94
C SER A 13 2.07 -5.69 -12.41
N LYS A 14 2.27 -6.91 -12.93
CA LYS A 14 1.83 -7.37 -14.26
C LYS A 14 0.43 -7.98 -14.29
N LEU A 15 -0.17 -8.27 -13.13
CA LEU A 15 -1.52 -8.82 -13.09
C LEU A 15 -2.57 -7.73 -13.36
N ASP A 16 -3.74 -8.15 -13.87
CA ASP A 16 -4.90 -7.30 -14.21
C ASP A 16 -5.00 -6.03 -13.36
N LYS A 17 -4.92 -4.89 -14.05
CA LYS A 17 -5.24 -3.59 -13.45
C LYS A 17 -6.69 -3.63 -12.97
N PHE A 18 -6.96 -3.06 -11.81
CA PHE A 18 -8.31 -2.90 -11.31
C PHE A 18 -9.06 -1.91 -12.20
N GLU A 19 -10.15 -2.37 -12.81
CA GLU A 19 -11.02 -1.57 -13.69
C GLU A 19 -12.32 -1.14 -12.99
N GLY A 20 -12.46 -1.40 -11.68
CA GLY A 20 -13.61 -0.99 -10.88
C GLY A 20 -14.63 -2.11 -10.65
N VAL A 21 -14.46 -3.26 -11.29
CA VAL A 21 -15.26 -4.48 -11.08
C VAL A 21 -14.56 -5.44 -10.11
N ASP A 22 -15.32 -6.25 -9.36
CA ASP A 22 -14.80 -7.23 -8.41
C ASP A 22 -13.87 -6.67 -7.32
N PHE A 23 -14.22 -5.51 -6.74
CA PHE A 23 -13.46 -4.85 -5.67
C PHE A 23 -13.01 -5.79 -4.56
N ARG A 24 -13.88 -6.70 -4.08
CA ARG A 24 -13.54 -7.67 -3.03
C ARG A 24 -12.40 -8.62 -3.43
N ARG A 25 -12.35 -9.03 -4.70
CA ARG A 25 -11.30 -9.91 -5.23
C ARG A 25 -9.98 -9.16 -5.34
N TRP A 26 -10.02 -7.94 -5.88
CA TRP A 26 -8.85 -7.07 -5.95
C TRP A 26 -8.32 -6.70 -4.55
N GLN A 27 -9.20 -6.36 -3.61
CA GLN A 27 -8.85 -6.05 -2.22
C GLN A 27 -8.11 -7.21 -1.54
N LYS A 28 -8.62 -8.44 -1.66
CA LYS A 28 -7.94 -9.64 -1.10
C LYS A 28 -6.54 -9.83 -1.69
N LYS A 29 -6.41 -9.61 -3.00
CA LYS A 29 -5.14 -9.73 -3.72
C LYS A 29 -4.14 -8.65 -3.29
N MET A 30 -4.59 -7.42 -3.13
CA MET A 30 -3.79 -6.31 -2.60
C MET A 30 -3.36 -6.56 -1.16
N HIS A 31 -4.28 -6.99 -0.30
CA HIS A 31 -3.94 -7.31 1.09
C HIS A 31 -2.88 -8.42 1.18
N PHE A 32 -3.00 -9.47 0.36
CA PHE A 32 -1.99 -10.54 0.29
C PHE A 32 -0.62 -10.02 -0.18
N LEU A 33 -0.58 -9.18 -1.21
CA LEU A 33 0.65 -8.55 -1.71
C LEU A 33 1.31 -7.69 -0.63
N LEU A 34 0.55 -6.79 0.01
CA LEU A 34 1.07 -5.88 1.06
C LEU A 34 1.53 -6.66 2.30
N THR A 35 0.87 -7.76 2.63
CA THR A 35 1.29 -8.66 3.72
C THR A 35 2.63 -9.34 3.38
N THR A 36 2.78 -9.81 2.14
CA THR A 36 4.04 -10.43 1.66
C THR A 36 5.20 -9.43 1.69
N LEU A 37 4.91 -8.16 1.41
CA LEU A 37 5.87 -7.05 1.48
C LEU A 37 6.11 -6.52 2.91
N LYS A 38 5.36 -7.01 3.90
CA LYS A 38 5.42 -6.57 5.30
C LYS A 38 5.08 -5.08 5.50
N VAL A 39 4.31 -4.49 4.58
CA VAL A 39 3.85 -3.08 4.65
C VAL A 39 2.36 -2.96 4.96
N VAL A 40 1.67 -4.07 5.24
CA VAL A 40 0.24 -4.06 5.59
C VAL A 40 -0.07 -3.33 6.89
N ASN A 41 0.95 -3.16 7.76
CA ASN A 41 0.87 -2.39 9.00
C ASN A 41 0.31 -0.98 8.77
N VAL A 42 0.63 -0.31 7.67
CA VAL A 42 0.17 1.06 7.39
C VAL A 42 -1.35 1.15 7.18
N LEU A 43 -2.02 0.04 6.86
CA LEU A 43 -3.48 0.01 6.72
C LEU A 43 -4.20 -0.06 8.08
N SER A 44 -3.49 -0.42 9.16
CA SER A 44 -4.09 -0.65 10.48
C SER A 44 -3.47 0.20 11.59
N THR A 45 -2.45 1.00 11.27
CA THR A 45 -1.74 1.84 12.23
C THR A 45 -1.96 3.31 11.91
N LEU A 46 -2.03 4.13 12.96
CA LEU A 46 -2.15 5.57 12.80
C LEU A 46 -0.85 6.16 12.23
N ILE A 47 -0.99 7.24 11.46
CA ILE A 47 0.13 8.04 10.98
C ILE A 47 0.93 8.52 12.21
N PRO A 48 2.23 8.19 12.32
CA PRO A 48 3.07 8.68 13.41
C PRO A 48 3.12 10.21 13.39
N LYS A 49 2.81 10.83 14.52
CA LYS A 49 2.89 12.29 14.67
C LYS A 49 4.34 12.71 14.84
N TYR A 50 4.68 13.86 14.26
CA TYR A 50 5.92 14.56 14.57
C TYR A 50 5.85 15.13 15.99
N VAL A 51 6.93 14.96 16.75
CA VAL A 51 7.17 15.60 18.05
C VAL A 51 8.56 16.24 18.03
N GLU A 52 8.71 17.45 18.60
CA GLU A 52 9.98 18.20 18.55
C GLU A 52 11.14 17.47 19.24
N ASP A 53 10.87 16.86 20.41
CA ASP A 53 11.88 16.13 21.20
C ASP A 53 11.80 14.61 20.98
N GLU A 54 11.77 14.18 19.72
CA GLU A 54 11.74 12.75 19.41
C GLU A 54 13.03 12.03 19.82
N THR A 55 12.84 10.92 20.52
CA THR A 55 13.92 9.95 20.73
C THR A 55 14.32 9.32 19.39
N VAL A 56 15.57 8.86 19.30
CA VAL A 56 16.09 8.14 18.11
C VAL A 56 15.18 6.98 17.68
N GLU A 57 14.61 6.27 18.65
CA GLU A 57 13.68 5.16 18.41
C GLU A 57 12.34 5.63 17.81
N GLN A 58 11.83 6.79 18.23
CA GLN A 58 10.62 7.38 17.64
C GLN A 58 10.87 7.80 16.19
N THR A 59 11.99 8.47 15.93
CA THR A 59 12.41 8.83 14.57
C THR A 59 12.52 7.60 13.68
N ARG A 60 13.17 6.53 14.15
CA ARG A 60 13.32 5.28 13.40
C ARG A 60 11.97 4.63 13.09
N ARG A 61 11.03 4.64 14.04
CA ARG A 61 9.68 4.10 13.84
C ARG A 61 8.90 4.91 12.81
N ARG A 62 8.98 6.25 12.86
CA ARG A 62 8.34 7.12 11.86
C ARG A 62 8.92 6.88 10.48
N SER A 63 10.23 6.95 10.31
CA SER A 63 10.87 6.77 8.99
C SER A 63 10.57 5.39 8.39
N LYS A 64 10.50 4.34 9.23
CA LYS A 64 10.04 3.02 8.77
C LYS A 64 8.60 3.08 8.28
N TRP A 65 7.70 3.67 9.05
CA TRP A 65 6.30 3.78 8.68
C TRP A 65 6.10 4.58 7.38
N GLU A 66 6.81 5.70 7.22
CA GLU A 66 6.78 6.52 5.99
C GLU A 66 7.24 5.73 4.76
N ASN A 67 8.31 4.94 4.91
CA ASN A 67 8.77 4.05 3.85
C ASN A 67 7.75 2.96 3.51
N ASP A 68 7.16 2.32 4.54
CA ASP A 68 6.11 1.32 4.35
C ASP A 68 4.87 1.93 3.65
N ASP A 69 4.50 3.17 3.99
CA ASP A 69 3.38 3.91 3.37
C ASP A 69 3.66 4.22 1.90
N TYR A 70 4.86 4.70 1.57
CA TYR A 70 5.29 4.95 0.19
C TYR A 70 5.19 3.68 -0.67
N ILE A 71 5.70 2.55 -0.18
CA ILE A 71 5.64 1.26 -0.89
C ILE A 71 4.17 0.82 -1.05
N CYS A 72 3.38 0.92 0.02
CA CYS A 72 1.97 0.54 0.00
C CYS A 72 1.19 1.33 -1.06
N ARG A 73 1.30 2.66 -1.03
CA ARG A 73 0.67 3.56 -2.01
C ARG A 73 1.12 3.25 -3.42
N GLY A 74 2.42 3.05 -3.65
CA GLY A 74 2.97 2.71 -4.97
C GLY A 74 2.32 1.46 -5.57
N HIS A 75 2.14 0.40 -4.77
CA HIS A 75 1.50 -0.83 -5.24
C HIS A 75 0.00 -0.68 -5.49
N ILE A 76 -0.72 0.04 -4.61
CA ILE A 76 -2.14 0.33 -4.81
C ILE A 76 -2.33 1.12 -6.09
N LEU A 77 -1.55 2.18 -6.30
CA LEU A 77 -1.55 3.01 -7.50
C LEU A 77 -1.27 2.20 -8.76
N ASN A 78 -0.18 1.41 -8.76
CA ASN A 78 0.19 0.59 -9.91
C ASN A 78 -0.86 -0.49 -10.25
N SER A 79 -1.60 -0.96 -9.24
CA SER A 79 -2.66 -1.94 -9.45
C SER A 79 -3.97 -1.35 -9.98
N MET A 80 -4.09 -0.03 -10.10
CA MET A 80 -5.27 0.63 -10.69
C MET A 80 -5.08 0.86 -12.19
N SER A 81 -6.18 0.78 -12.94
CA SER A 81 -6.20 1.19 -14.35
C SER A 81 -6.01 2.69 -14.51
N ASP A 82 -5.39 3.11 -15.62
CA ASP A 82 -5.07 4.52 -15.89
C ASP A 82 -6.35 5.36 -16.00
N THR A 83 -7.49 4.74 -16.37
CA THR A 83 -8.83 5.34 -16.43
C THR A 83 -9.46 5.60 -15.06
N LEU A 84 -9.02 4.91 -14.01
CA LEU A 84 -9.48 5.10 -12.62
C LEU A 84 -8.55 5.98 -11.78
N SER A 85 -7.35 6.24 -12.28
CA SER A 85 -6.32 7.05 -11.61
C SER A 85 -6.66 8.55 -11.55
N THR A 86 -7.70 9.01 -12.28
CA THR A 86 -8.20 10.40 -12.26
C THR A 86 -8.88 10.75 -10.92
N SER A 87 -8.04 11.07 -9.94
CA SER A 87 -8.18 11.80 -8.65
C SER A 87 -9.37 11.54 -7.70
N THR A 88 -10.61 11.37 -8.16
CA THR A 88 -11.77 11.38 -7.24
C THR A 88 -12.06 10.00 -6.63
N ARG A 89 -11.86 8.93 -7.40
CA ARG A 89 -12.08 7.55 -6.93
C ARG A 89 -10.94 7.02 -6.08
N MET A 90 -9.72 7.49 -6.34
CA MET A 90 -8.53 7.16 -5.56
C MET A 90 -8.65 7.63 -4.11
N LEU A 91 -9.07 8.87 -3.86
CA LEU A 91 -9.29 9.38 -2.50
C LEU A 91 -10.39 8.61 -1.77
N SER A 92 -11.46 8.21 -2.48
CA SER A 92 -12.53 7.39 -1.91
C SER A 92 -12.04 5.98 -1.54
N LEU A 93 -11.21 5.38 -2.39
CA LEU A 93 -10.55 4.09 -2.11
C LEU A 93 -9.61 4.21 -0.92
N LEU A 94 -8.72 5.21 -0.91
CA LEU A 94 -7.79 5.43 0.20
C LEU A 94 -8.54 5.62 1.53
N LYS A 95 -9.66 6.37 1.54
CA LYS A 95 -10.56 6.48 2.71
C LYS A 95 -11.22 5.15 3.09
N HIS A 96 -11.69 4.39 2.11
CA HIS A 96 -12.28 3.05 2.34
C HIS A 96 -11.26 2.06 2.93
N PHE A 97 -9.98 2.24 2.62
CA PHE A 97 -8.87 1.49 3.21
C PHE A 97 -8.32 2.10 4.51
N GLY A 98 -8.86 3.24 4.96
CA GLY A 98 -8.37 3.95 6.16
C GLY A 98 -6.98 4.58 6.01
N MET A 99 -6.51 4.78 4.77
CA MET A 99 -5.20 5.38 4.45
C MET A 99 -5.24 6.92 4.34
N LEU A 100 -6.41 7.54 4.53
CA LEU A 100 -6.64 8.98 4.49
C LEU A 100 -7.78 9.39 5.43
#